data_AF-A0A8T2IYK3-F1
#
_entry.id   AF-A0A8T2IYK3-F1
#
_cell.length_a   1.000
_cell.length_b   1.000
_cell.length_c   1.000
_cell.angle_alpha   90.00
_cell.angle_beta   90.00
_cell.angle_gamma   90.00
#
_symmetry.space_group_name_H-M   'P 1'
#
loop_
_entity.id
_entity.type
_entity.pdbx_description
1 polymer ?
#
loop_
_entity_poly.entity_id
_entity_poly.type
_entity_poly.pdbx_seq_one_letter_code
_entity_poly.pdbx_strand_id
1 'polypeptide(L)'
;MRARDSPLAYRAQSPQAMDEPKSIPSEPMPLDMENRDPNNINDHVRVHFEDAFGEPDGSHSIPGVWSMSYKTFNGVKSCCYIVLSVLCGCPLAFCWALQFACIQCCHIWMVGPCIRLWNMNVSCLKMFWSSCVHCICDPCWEACGLCLSIIRVQNKNG
;
A
#
# COMPACT_ATOMS: atom_id res chain seq x y z
N MET A 1 66.67 -4.91 -20.95
CA MET A 1 66.97 -4.85 -19.50
C MET A 1 66.79 -3.43 -18.98
N ARG A 2 65.69 -3.14 -18.27
CA ARG A 2 65.72 -2.38 -17.01
C ARG A 2 64.37 -2.52 -16.31
N ALA A 3 64.38 -3.29 -15.23
CA ALA A 3 63.34 -3.25 -14.22
C ALA A 3 63.48 -1.96 -13.40
N ARG A 4 62.35 -1.42 -12.95
CA ARG A 4 62.25 -0.69 -11.68
C ARG A 4 60.80 -0.72 -11.16
N ASP A 5 60.61 -1.64 -10.24
CA ASP A 5 59.80 -1.64 -9.02
C ASP A 5 58.74 -0.53 -8.79
N SER A 6 57.48 -0.98 -8.61
CA SER A 6 56.54 -0.82 -7.46
C SER A 6 56.50 0.53 -6.68
N PRO A 7 55.39 0.96 -6.00
CA PRO A 7 54.27 0.17 -5.45
C PRO A 7 52.87 0.87 -5.43
N LEU A 8 51.85 0.19 -4.91
CA LEU A 8 50.66 0.74 -4.21
C LEU A 8 49.91 1.96 -4.81
N ALA A 9 48.76 1.69 -5.42
CA ALA A 9 47.62 2.60 -5.34
C ALA A 9 46.32 1.78 -5.38
N TYR A 10 46.04 1.08 -4.27
CA TYR A 10 44.65 0.85 -3.88
C TYR A 10 44.01 2.24 -3.81
N ARG A 11 43.29 2.62 -4.87
CA ARG A 11 42.50 3.84 -4.89
C ARG A 11 41.47 3.66 -3.79
N ALA A 12 41.66 4.38 -2.70
CA ALA A 12 40.71 4.45 -1.61
C ALA A 12 39.32 4.67 -2.20
N GLN A 13 38.47 3.65 -2.12
CA GLN A 13 37.04 3.82 -2.29
C GLN A 13 36.64 4.74 -1.13
N SER A 14 36.41 6.02 -1.44
CA SER A 14 35.72 6.94 -0.55
C SER A 14 34.47 6.22 -0.01
N PRO A 15 34.20 6.29 1.31
CA PRO A 15 33.02 5.64 1.88
C PRO A 15 31.83 6.11 1.06
N GLN A 16 31.11 5.15 0.46
CA GLN A 16 29.89 5.42 -0.26
C GLN A 16 29.00 6.18 0.73
N ALA A 17 28.73 7.45 0.45
CA ALA A 17 27.70 8.18 1.17
C ALA A 17 26.45 7.32 1.02
N MET A 18 25.95 6.79 2.13
CA MET A 18 24.65 6.13 2.15
C MET A 18 23.67 7.18 1.65
N ASP A 19 23.16 6.97 0.43
CA ASP A 19 22.11 7.81 -0.12
C ASP A 19 21.01 7.93 0.93
N GLU A 20 20.65 9.17 1.22
CA GLU A 20 19.58 9.58 2.11
C GLU A 20 18.35 8.69 1.88
N PRO A 21 17.67 8.19 2.92
CA PRO A 21 16.46 7.39 2.75
C PRO A 21 15.45 8.27 2.01
N LYS A 22 15.26 8.00 0.71
CA LYS A 22 14.36 8.72 -0.19
C LYS A 22 13.00 8.77 0.48
N SER A 23 12.69 9.93 1.07
CA SER A 23 11.44 10.16 1.78
C SER A 23 10.31 9.75 0.86
N ILE A 24 9.43 8.86 1.34
CA ILE A 24 8.26 8.39 0.59
C ILE A 24 7.51 9.65 0.13
N PRO A 25 7.44 9.94 -1.19
CA PRO A 25 6.70 11.11 -1.65
C PRO A 25 5.25 10.99 -1.18
N SER A 26 4.78 12.01 -0.46
CA SER A 26 3.42 12.10 0.09
C SER A 26 2.34 12.31 -0.98
N GLU A 27 2.78 12.56 -2.21
CA GLU A 27 1.95 12.62 -3.42
C GLU A 27 2.17 11.33 -4.21
N PRO A 28 1.12 10.65 -4.69
CA PRO A 28 1.29 9.52 -5.59
C PRO A 28 2.06 10.03 -6.81
N MET A 29 3.30 9.58 -6.99
CA MET A 29 4.06 9.96 -8.18
C MET A 29 3.19 9.67 -9.41
N PRO A 30 3.08 10.62 -10.35
CA PRO A 30 2.30 10.41 -11.56
C PRO A 30 2.79 9.12 -12.20
N LEU A 31 1.88 8.17 -12.41
CA LEU A 31 2.19 6.89 -13.04
C LEU A 31 2.75 7.17 -14.43
N ASP A 32 4.07 7.11 -14.56
CA ASP A 32 4.76 7.25 -15.83
C ASP A 32 4.44 6.00 -16.67
N MET A 33 3.61 6.20 -17.69
CA MET A 33 3.17 5.13 -18.58
C MET A 33 4.23 4.76 -19.61
N GLU A 34 5.24 5.62 -19.80
CA GLU A 34 6.33 5.46 -20.76
C GLU A 34 7.54 4.80 -20.09
N ASN A 35 7.96 5.28 -18.92
CA ASN A 35 9.05 4.67 -18.14
C ASN A 35 8.52 3.87 -16.94
N ARG A 36 8.27 2.58 -17.17
CA ARG A 36 7.78 1.62 -16.16
C ARG A 36 8.88 1.09 -15.23
N ASP A 37 10.15 1.40 -15.48
CA ASP A 37 11.28 1.00 -14.64
C ASP A 37 12.24 2.18 -14.41
N PRO A 38 11.85 3.18 -13.60
CA PRO A 38 12.63 4.40 -13.42
C PRO A 38 14.00 4.18 -12.76
N ASN A 39 14.21 3.04 -12.10
CA ASN A 39 15.49 2.68 -11.46
C ASN A 39 16.28 1.64 -12.25
N ASN A 40 15.78 1.23 -13.43
CA ASN A 40 16.41 0.25 -14.33
C ASN A 40 16.84 -1.05 -13.60
N ILE A 41 15.99 -1.54 -12.69
CA ILE A 41 16.30 -2.72 -11.88
C ILE A 41 16.05 -4.03 -12.67
N ASN A 42 15.25 -3.98 -13.73
CA ASN A 42 14.83 -5.14 -14.52
C ASN A 42 15.50 -5.21 -15.90
N ASP A 43 16.65 -4.55 -16.13
CA ASP A 43 17.34 -4.61 -17.43
C ASP A 43 17.63 -6.06 -17.86
N HIS A 44 17.91 -6.94 -16.88
CA HIS A 44 18.14 -8.37 -17.08
C HIS A 44 16.94 -9.17 -17.60
N VAL A 45 15.71 -8.63 -17.52
CA VAL A 45 14.47 -9.27 -18.02
C VAL A 45 14.06 -8.68 -19.37
N ARG A 46 14.77 -7.66 -19.88
CA ARG A 46 14.42 -6.98 -21.12
C ARG A 46 14.86 -7.81 -22.33
N VAL A 47 13.94 -8.59 -22.89
CA VAL A 47 14.18 -9.42 -24.07
C VAL A 47 13.87 -8.63 -25.34
N HIS A 48 14.88 -8.37 -26.18
CA HIS A 48 14.68 -7.77 -27.50
C HIS A 48 14.44 -8.84 -28.58
N PHE A 49 13.87 -8.42 -29.71
CA PHE A 49 13.70 -9.28 -30.89
C PHE A 49 15.05 -9.85 -31.36
N GLU A 50 16.10 -9.03 -31.31
CA GLU A 50 17.47 -9.39 -31.67
C GLU A 50 18.05 -10.46 -30.72
N ASP A 51 17.71 -10.40 -29.43
CA ASP A 51 18.19 -11.40 -28.44
C ASP A 51 17.52 -12.77 -28.61
N ALA A 52 16.27 -12.79 -29.11
CA ALA A 52 15.49 -14.00 -29.27
C ALA A 52 15.60 -14.64 -30.67
N PHE A 53 15.76 -13.82 -31.71
CA PHE A 53 15.71 -14.24 -33.11
C PHE A 53 16.90 -13.72 -33.95
N GLY A 54 17.88 -13.07 -33.33
CA GLY A 54 19.09 -12.60 -33.99
C GLY A 54 19.90 -13.74 -34.60
N GLU A 55 20.24 -13.58 -35.88
CA GLU A 55 21.18 -14.47 -36.55
C GLU A 55 22.63 -14.13 -36.13
N PRO A 56 23.56 -15.11 -36.09
CA PRO A 56 24.97 -14.84 -35.83
C PRO A 56 25.62 -14.09 -37.00
N ASP A 57 26.62 -13.23 -36.72
CA ASP A 57 27.28 -12.31 -37.67
C ASP A 57 27.82 -12.93 -38.98
N GLY A 58 27.89 -14.27 -39.08
CA GLY A 58 28.38 -15.00 -40.24
C GLY A 58 27.34 -15.43 -41.29
N SER A 59 26.03 -15.41 -40.97
CA SER A 59 24.96 -15.90 -41.85
C SER A 59 23.74 -14.98 -41.82
N HIS A 60 23.85 -13.79 -42.41
CA HIS A 60 22.72 -12.86 -42.52
C HIS A 60 21.76 -13.26 -43.65
N SER A 61 20.49 -13.40 -43.29
CA SER A 61 19.35 -13.44 -44.18
C SER A 61 19.24 -12.17 -45.04
N ILE A 62 18.51 -12.26 -46.15
CA ILE A 62 18.23 -11.13 -47.04
C ILE A 62 17.67 -9.95 -46.21
N PRO A 63 18.22 -8.73 -46.32
CA PRO A 63 17.90 -7.61 -45.43
C PRO A 63 16.41 -7.22 -45.43
N GLY A 64 15.70 -7.49 -46.53
CA GLY A 64 14.25 -7.28 -46.63
C GLY A 64 13.42 -8.22 -45.75
N VAL A 65 13.87 -9.47 -45.56
CA VAL A 65 13.17 -10.46 -44.73
C VAL A 65 13.32 -10.10 -43.26
N TRP A 66 14.53 -9.71 -42.83
CA TRP A 66 14.81 -9.25 -41.46
C TRP A 66 13.93 -8.05 -41.07
N SER A 67 13.88 -7.01 -41.92
CA SER A 67 13.08 -5.82 -41.65
C SER A 67 11.57 -6.10 -41.61
N MET A 68 11.07 -6.97 -42.50
CA MET A 68 9.66 -7.34 -42.53
C MET A 68 9.26 -8.15 -41.29
N SER A 69 10.10 -9.10 -40.88
CA SER A 69 9.88 -9.91 -39.67
C SER A 69 9.87 -9.04 -38.42
N TYR A 70 10.81 -8.10 -38.29
CA TYR A 70 10.85 -7.17 -37.17
C TYR A 70 9.57 -6.33 -37.04
N LYS A 71 9.08 -5.77 -38.15
CA LYS A 71 7.86 -4.95 -38.18
C LYS A 71 6.62 -5.78 -37.87
N THR A 72 6.52 -6.97 -38.45
CA THR A 72 5.38 -7.87 -38.24
C THR A 72 5.33 -8.37 -36.79
N PHE A 73 6.48 -8.74 -36.23
CA PHE A 73 6.59 -9.18 -34.83
C PHE A 73 6.14 -8.09 -33.85
N ASN A 74 6.67 -6.87 -33.99
CA ASN A 74 6.30 -5.77 -33.10
C ASN A 74 4.81 -5.38 -33.22
N GLY A 75 4.26 -5.42 -34.44
CA GLY A 75 2.84 -5.17 -34.69
C GLY A 75 1.94 -6.22 -34.05
N VAL A 76 2.21 -7.52 -34.28
CA VAL A 76 1.43 -8.62 -33.70
C VAL A 76 1.55 -8.64 -32.18
N LYS A 77 2.75 -8.40 -31.65
CA LYS A 77 2.99 -8.28 -30.20
C LYS A 77 2.07 -7.22 -29.60
N SER A 78 2.13 -5.99 -30.11
CA SER A 78 1.30 -4.87 -29.60
C SER A 78 -0.19 -5.17 -29.71
N CYS A 79 -0.64 -5.70 -30.85
CA CYS A 79 -2.04 -6.07 -31.07
C CYS A 79 -2.52 -7.14 -30.07
N CYS A 80 -1.79 -8.25 -29.92
CA CYS A 80 -2.15 -9.31 -28.98
C CYS A 80 -2.20 -8.81 -27.54
N TYR A 81 -1.24 -7.99 -27.11
CA TYR A 81 -1.25 -7.41 -25.76
C TYR A 81 -2.50 -6.56 -25.55
N ILE A 82 -2.82 -5.64 -26.47
CA ILE A 82 -3.99 -4.76 -26.33
C ILE A 82 -5.28 -5.60 -26.32
N VAL A 83 -5.43 -6.54 -27.26
CA VAL A 83 -6.61 -7.38 -27.38
C VAL A 83 -6.80 -8.23 -26.12
N LEU A 84 -5.76 -8.92 -25.64
CA LEU A 84 -5.84 -9.73 -24.42
C LEU A 84 -6.11 -8.86 -23.18
N SER A 85 -5.46 -7.71 -23.06
CA SER A 85 -5.67 -6.80 -21.93
C SER A 85 -7.08 -6.23 -21.91
N VAL A 86 -7.65 -5.87 -23.06
CA VAL A 86 -9.03 -5.38 -23.13
C VAL A 86 -10.02 -6.51 -22.89
N LEU A 87 -9.84 -7.66 -23.52
CA LEU A 87 -10.75 -8.80 -23.40
C LEU A 87 -10.72 -9.45 -22.03
N CYS A 88 -9.60 -9.46 -21.32
CA CYS A 88 -9.49 -10.05 -19.99
C CYS A 88 -9.61 -9.00 -18.88
N GLY A 89 -8.94 -7.86 -19.03
CA GLY A 89 -8.91 -6.81 -18.01
C GLY A 89 -10.25 -6.10 -17.85
N CYS A 90 -10.93 -5.76 -18.94
CA CYS A 90 -12.21 -5.05 -18.89
C CYS A 90 -13.32 -5.87 -18.18
N PRO A 91 -13.59 -7.14 -18.52
CA PRO A 91 -14.62 -7.91 -17.82
C PRO A 91 -14.26 -8.20 -16.37
N LEU A 92 -12.98 -8.43 -16.05
CA LEU A 92 -12.55 -8.59 -14.66
C LEU A 92 -12.81 -7.31 -13.86
N ALA A 93 -12.42 -6.15 -14.38
CA ALA A 93 -12.67 -4.86 -13.74
C ALA A 93 -14.19 -4.63 -13.53
N PHE A 94 -15.00 -4.97 -14.52
CA PHE A 94 -16.46 -4.87 -14.42
C PHE A 94 -17.03 -5.80 -13.33
N CYS A 95 -16.61 -7.07 -13.28
CA CYS A 95 -17.03 -8.01 -12.23
C CYS A 95 -16.67 -7.52 -10.83
N TRP A 96 -15.45 -6.99 -10.65
CA TRP A 96 -15.01 -6.41 -9.38
C TRP A 96 -15.82 -5.18 -8.98
N ALA A 97 -16.10 -4.28 -9.93
CA ALA A 97 -16.92 -3.10 -9.70
C ALA A 97 -18.35 -3.47 -9.30
N LEU A 98 -18.95 -4.47 -9.95
CA LEU A 98 -20.28 -4.96 -9.63
C LEU A 98 -20.32 -5.58 -8.21
N GLN A 99 -19.33 -6.40 -7.88
CA GLN A 99 -19.21 -6.98 -6.53
C GLN A 99 -19.11 -5.89 -5.46
N PHE A 100 -18.28 -4.88 -5.69
CA PHE A 100 -18.15 -3.74 -4.80
C PHE A 100 -19.48 -2.99 -4.66
N ALA A 101 -20.18 -2.71 -5.76
CA ALA A 101 -21.48 -2.04 -5.74
C ALA A 101 -22.52 -2.81 -4.91
N CYS A 102 -22.58 -4.14 -5.04
CA CYS A 102 -23.46 -4.99 -4.24
C CYS A 102 -23.12 -4.90 -2.74
N ILE A 103 -21.84 -4.96 -2.38
CA ILE A 103 -21.38 -4.82 -0.98
C ILE A 103 -21.77 -3.46 -0.42
N GLN A 104 -21.57 -2.37 -1.17
CA GLN A 104 -21.92 -1.02 -0.73
C GLN A 104 -23.44 -0.84 -0.55
N CYS A 105 -24.24 -1.43 -1.43
CA CYS A 105 -25.69 -1.47 -1.26
C CYS A 105 -26.06 -2.20 0.04
N CYS A 106 -25.58 -3.43 0.24
CA CYS A 106 -25.82 -4.17 1.48
C CYS A 106 -25.33 -3.38 2.72
N HIS A 107 -24.18 -2.72 2.64
CA HIS A 107 -23.64 -1.91 3.73
C HIS A 107 -24.60 -0.75 4.07
N ILE A 108 -25.08 0.03 3.11
CA ILE A 108 -25.96 1.18 3.43
C ILE A 108 -27.29 0.71 4.05
N TRP A 109 -27.85 -0.37 3.50
CA TRP A 109 -29.16 -0.89 3.94
C TRP A 109 -29.08 -1.71 5.22
N MET A 110 -27.95 -2.32 5.56
CA MET A 110 -27.78 -3.11 6.78
C MET A 110 -27.11 -2.32 7.90
N VAL A 111 -26.10 -1.49 7.61
CA VAL A 111 -25.37 -0.75 8.64
C VAL A 111 -26.24 0.32 9.28
N GLY A 112 -27.06 1.04 8.50
CA GLY A 112 -28.02 2.00 9.02
C GLY A 112 -28.94 1.40 10.11
N PRO A 113 -29.72 0.34 9.81
CA PRO A 113 -30.56 -0.31 10.82
C PRO A 113 -29.74 -0.99 11.92
N CYS A 114 -28.58 -1.59 11.63
CA CYS A 114 -27.72 -2.17 12.67
C CYS A 114 -27.24 -1.12 13.69
N ILE A 115 -26.79 0.05 13.24
CA ILE A 115 -26.42 1.16 14.13
C ILE A 115 -27.63 1.63 14.94
N ARG A 116 -28.81 1.69 14.32
CA ARG A 116 -30.03 2.08 15.03
C ARG A 116 -30.43 1.07 16.11
N LEU A 117 -30.38 -0.22 15.80
CA LEU A 117 -30.61 -1.31 16.77
C LEU A 117 -29.56 -1.30 17.87
N TRP A 118 -28.29 -1.07 17.53
CA TRP A 118 -27.20 -0.95 18.49
C TRP A 118 -27.45 0.19 19.48
N ASN A 119 -27.81 1.38 18.98
CA ASN A 119 -28.14 2.53 19.83
C ASN A 119 -29.32 2.25 20.76
N MET A 120 -30.33 1.51 20.31
CA MET A 120 -31.45 1.11 21.16
C MET A 120 -30.99 0.15 22.27
N ASN A 121 -30.16 -0.84 21.96
CA ASN A 121 -29.58 -1.76 22.95
C ASN A 121 -28.69 -1.03 23.97
N VAL A 122 -27.81 -0.14 23.50
CA VAL A 122 -26.96 0.69 24.36
C VAL A 122 -27.81 1.60 25.25
N SER A 123 -28.91 2.15 24.74
CA SER A 123 -29.82 2.98 25.54
C SER A 123 -30.46 2.19 26.69
N CYS A 124 -30.92 0.97 26.42
CA CYS A 124 -31.41 0.06 27.45
C CYS A 124 -30.32 -0.27 28.48
N LEU A 125 -29.11 -0.58 28.01
CA LEU A 125 -27.97 -0.88 28.89
C LEU A 125 -27.58 0.32 29.74
N LYS A 126 -27.60 1.54 29.19
CA LYS A 126 -27.34 2.77 29.95
C LYS A 126 -28.35 2.97 31.06
N MET A 127 -29.63 2.69 30.82
CA MET A 127 -30.67 2.81 31.83
C MET A 127 -30.45 1.80 32.96
N PHE A 128 -30.18 0.54 32.62
CA PHE A 128 -29.83 -0.50 33.59
C PHE A 128 -28.58 -0.15 34.40
N TRP A 129 -27.52 0.27 33.70
CA TRP A 129 -26.25 0.68 34.31
C TRP A 129 -26.42 1.86 35.26
N SER A 130 -27.20 2.88 34.87
CA SER A 130 -27.52 4.01 35.74
C SER A 130 -28.21 3.55 37.02
N SER A 131 -29.19 2.64 36.92
CA SER A 131 -29.86 2.09 38.10
C SER A 131 -28.90 1.32 39.00
N CYS A 132 -28.01 0.49 38.44
CA CYS A 132 -27.01 -0.22 39.22
C CYS A 132 -26.06 0.74 39.95
N VAL A 133 -25.60 1.78 39.27
CA VAL A 133 -24.72 2.80 39.86
C VAL A 133 -25.44 3.52 40.99
N HIS A 134 -26.69 3.96 40.81
CA HIS A 134 -27.43 4.63 41.88
C HIS A 134 -27.64 3.70 43.09
N CYS A 135 -28.06 2.46 42.87
CA CYS A 135 -28.31 1.52 43.97
C CYS A 135 -27.04 1.13 44.76
N ILE A 136 -25.84 1.23 44.18
CA ILE A 136 -24.59 0.81 44.83
C ILE A 136 -23.76 2.03 45.25
N CYS A 137 -23.52 2.96 44.34
CA CYS A 137 -22.66 4.10 44.60
C CYS A 137 -23.34 5.13 45.50
N ASP A 138 -24.65 5.38 45.40
CA ASP A 138 -25.32 6.34 46.30
C ASP A 138 -25.18 5.93 47.77
N PRO A 139 -25.53 4.69 48.20
CA PRO A 139 -25.35 4.31 49.60
C PRO A 139 -23.88 4.24 50.02
N CYS A 140 -22.96 3.85 49.12
CA CYS A 140 -21.53 3.85 49.43
C CYS A 140 -21.00 5.26 49.69
N TRP A 141 -21.36 6.24 48.86
CA TRP A 141 -20.90 7.62 49.01
C TRP A 141 -21.57 8.32 50.19
N GLU A 142 -22.83 8.01 50.45
CA GLU A 142 -23.53 8.51 51.63
C GLU A 142 -22.91 7.98 52.93
N ALA A 143 -22.57 6.68 52.98
CA ALA A 143 -21.84 6.09 54.10
C ALA A 143 -20.45 6.72 54.28
N CYS A 144 -19.68 6.91 53.20
CA CYS A 144 -18.40 7.60 53.25
C CYS A 144 -18.52 9.06 53.76
N GLY A 145 -19.55 9.78 53.31
CA GLY A 145 -19.85 11.13 53.77
C GLY A 145 -20.17 11.19 55.26
N LEU A 146 -20.95 10.23 55.77
CA LEU A 146 -21.25 10.12 57.20
C LEU A 146 -19.99 9.87 58.03
N CYS A 147 -19.13 8.93 57.61
CA CYS A 147 -17.85 8.64 58.28
C CYS A 147 -16.96 9.88 58.39
N LEU A 148 -16.90 10.70 57.33
CA LEU A 148 -16.11 11.94 57.32
C LEU A 148 -16.77 13.06 58.12
N SER A 149 -18.10 13.09 58.24
CA SER A 149 -18.82 14.11 59.02
C SER A 149 -18.54 14.06 60.53
N ILE A 150 -18.12 12.89 61.04
CA ILE A 150 -17.78 12.68 62.45
C ILE A 150 -16.49 13.43 62.82
N ILE A 151 -15.62 13.73 61.84
CA ILE A 151 -14.36 14.43 62.05
C ILE A 151 -14.64 15.94 62.17
N ARG A 152 -14.80 16.42 63.39
CA ARG A 152 -14.95 17.86 63.71
C ARG A 152 -13.57 18.51 63.86
N VAL A 153 -13.15 19.28 62.86
CA VAL A 153 -11.92 20.09 62.94
C VAL A 153 -12.21 21.36 63.76
N GLN A 154 -11.57 21.50 64.92
CA GLN A 154 -11.57 22.74 65.72
C GLN A 154 -10.32 23.54 65.34
N ASN A 155 -10.50 24.63 64.60
CA ASN A 155 -9.40 25.49 64.23
C ASN A 155 -9.02 26.35 65.44
N LYS A 156 -7.89 26.02 66.09
CA LYS A 156 -7.30 26.88 67.11
C LYS A 156 -6.60 28.05 66.40
N ASN A 157 -7.37 29.09 66.11
CA ASN A 157 -6.81 30.37 65.71
C ASN A 157 -6.14 30.98 66.95
N GLY A 158 -4.82 31.14 66.89
CA GLY A 158 -4.00 31.78 67.92
C GLY A 158 -4.28 33.26 68.07
#